data_AF-A0A8H8MDK9-F1
#
_entry.id   AF-A0A8H8MDK9-F1
#
_cell.length_a   1.000
_cell.length_b   1.000
_cell.length_c   1.000
_cell.angle_alpha   90.00
_cell.angle_beta   90.00
_cell.angle_gamma   90.00
#
_symmetry.space_group_name_H-M   'P 1'
#
loop_
_entity.id
_entity.type
_entity.pdbx_description
1 polymer ?
#
loop_
_entity_poly.entity_id
_entity_poly.type
_entity_poly.pdbx_seq_one_letter_code
_entity_poly.pdbx_strand_id
1 'polypeptide(L)'
;MGIVFDKSAGASFNIGSLVFYNSVVFKSEELKKVFEGSSFGLSFPGGGITFGQINYNSIEELTSSTKFSIQGTLIAMSVEFLQGTTVTGLFVGGGVSTVVGVSGGSGSWSDI
;
A
#
# COMPACT_ATOMS: atom_id res chain seq x y z
N MET A 1 -18.62 12.94 -3.04
CA MET A 1 -19.06 11.82 -2.18
C MET A 1 -17.78 11.13 -1.74
N GLY A 2 -17.38 11.28 -0.47
CA GLY A 2 -16.14 10.70 0.04
C GLY A 2 -16.29 9.19 0.19
N ILE A 3 -15.21 8.43 -0.06
CA ILE A 3 -15.17 7.00 0.23
C ILE A 3 -15.12 6.87 1.75
N VAL A 4 -16.08 6.15 2.34
CA VAL A 4 -16.11 5.84 3.78
C VAL A 4 -15.71 4.38 3.93
N PHE A 5 -14.79 4.13 4.87
CA PHE A 5 -14.36 2.79 5.23
C PHE A 5 -14.92 2.42 6.61
N ASP A 6 -15.52 1.24 6.72
CA ASP A 6 -16.17 0.80 7.96
C ASP A 6 -15.24 -0.01 8.87
N LYS A 7 -14.16 -0.56 8.34
CA LYS A 7 -13.21 -1.42 9.07
C LYS A 7 -11.80 -0.90 8.96
N SER A 8 -11.02 -1.16 10.01
CA SER A 8 -9.61 -0.84 10.08
C SER A 8 -8.84 -1.98 10.72
N ALA A 9 -7.61 -2.23 10.27
CA ALA A 9 -6.72 -3.24 10.83
C ALA A 9 -5.27 -2.75 10.84
N GLY A 10 -4.49 -3.23 11.81
CA GLY A 10 -3.05 -2.97 11.89
C GLY A 10 -2.31 -3.60 10.71
N ALA A 11 -1.41 -2.84 10.08
CA ALA A 11 -0.61 -3.33 8.96
C ALA A 11 0.78 -2.69 8.90
N SER A 12 1.67 -3.35 8.18
CA SER A 12 2.99 -2.86 7.82
C SER A 12 3.15 -2.79 6.30
N PHE A 13 3.92 -1.82 5.84
CA PHE A 13 4.25 -1.63 4.44
C PHE A 13 5.76 -1.53 4.29
N ASN A 14 6.33 -2.48 3.57
CA ASN A 14 7.75 -2.53 3.23
C ASN A 14 7.92 -2.09 1.79
N ILE A 15 8.92 -1.24 1.54
CA ILE A 15 9.24 -0.76 0.21
C ILE A 15 10.75 -0.73 0.01
N GLY A 16 11.20 -1.28 -1.11
CA GLY A 16 12.57 -1.17 -1.60
C GLY A 16 12.59 -0.48 -2.96
N SER A 17 13.31 0.63 -3.07
CA SER A 17 13.40 1.48 -4.25
C SER A 17 14.77 1.41 -4.93
N LEU A 18 14.73 1.27 -6.25
CA LEU A 18 15.82 1.44 -7.20
C LEU A 18 15.60 2.71 -8.05
N VAL A 19 15.12 3.78 -7.42
CA VAL A 19 14.78 5.09 -8.01
C VAL A 19 13.50 5.06 -8.86
N PHE A 20 13.49 4.28 -9.93
CA PHE A 20 12.37 4.18 -10.87
C PHE A 20 11.49 2.96 -10.64
N TYR A 21 12.03 1.95 -9.96
CA TYR A 21 11.37 0.70 -9.64
C TYR A 21 11.28 0.53 -8.13
N ASN A 22 10.11 0.15 -7.64
CA ASN A 22 9.90 -0.18 -6.25
C ASN A 22 9.35 -1.60 -6.13
N SER A 23 9.92 -2.40 -5.23
CA SER A 23 9.33 -3.64 -4.75
C SER A 23 8.61 -3.34 -3.44
N VAL A 24 7.39 -3.85 -3.31
CA VAL A 24 6.54 -3.58 -2.15
C VAL A 24 6.00 -4.85 -1.54
N VAL A 25 5.93 -4.87 -0.21
CA VAL A 25 5.29 -5.93 0.56
C VAL A 25 4.44 -5.28 1.65
N PHE A 26 3.13 -5.37 1.48
CA PHE A 26 2.16 -5.03 2.50
C PHE A 26 1.81 -6.28 3.29
N LYS A 27 1.76 -6.18 4.61
CA LYS A 27 1.43 -7.31 5.49
C LYS A 27 0.52 -6.87 6.63
N SER A 28 -0.57 -7.63 6.85
CA SER A 28 -1.43 -7.47 8.01
C SER A 28 -1.66 -8.83 8.67
N GLU A 29 -1.14 -8.98 9.89
CA GLU A 29 -1.34 -10.18 10.72
C GLU A 29 -2.80 -10.32 11.17
N GLU A 30 -3.47 -9.20 11.43
CA GLU A 30 -4.89 -9.16 11.80
C GLU A 30 -5.79 -9.67 10.67
N LEU A 31 -5.46 -9.32 9.41
CA LEU A 31 -6.19 -9.81 8.25
C LEU A 31 -5.72 -11.20 7.77
N LYS A 32 -4.57 -11.68 8.27
CA LYS A 32 -3.87 -12.87 7.75
C LYS A 32 -3.57 -12.79 6.26
N LYS A 33 -3.21 -11.60 5.77
CA LYS A 33 -2.98 -11.33 4.35
C LYS A 33 -1.66 -10.62 4.10
N VAL A 34 -1.04 -10.97 2.98
CA VAL A 34 0.12 -10.29 2.40
C VAL A 34 -0.25 -9.83 0.99
N PHE A 35 0.23 -8.66 0.60
CA PHE A 35 0.22 -8.21 -0.78
C PHE A 35 1.65 -7.92 -1.22
N GLU A 36 2.06 -8.57 -2.30
CA GLU A 36 3.37 -8.37 -2.92
C GLU A 36 3.18 -7.73 -4.28
N GLY A 37 3.97 -6.73 -4.58
CA GLY A 37 3.86 -6.02 -5.84
C GLY A 37 5.11 -5.28 -6.25
N SER A 38 5.01 -4.68 -7.42
CA SER A 38 5.99 -3.72 -7.90
C SER A 38 5.31 -2.47 -8.45
N SER A 39 5.95 -1.32 -8.25
CA SER A 39 5.51 -0.06 -8.84
C SER A 39 6.64 0.62 -9.58
N PHE A 40 6.23 1.45 -10.54
CA PHE A 40 7.12 2.41 -11.18
C PHE A 40 6.72 3.82 -10.77
N GLY A 41 7.72 4.66 -10.54
CA GLY A 41 7.54 6.03 -10.09
C GLY A 41 8.87 6.64 -9.68
N LEU A 42 8.89 7.95 -9.47
CA LEU A 42 10.07 8.64 -8.99
C LEU A 42 10.16 8.50 -7.47
N SER A 43 11.26 7.94 -6.99
CA SER A 43 11.54 7.74 -5.57
C SER A 43 13.04 7.85 -5.30
N PHE A 44 13.45 7.98 -4.04
CA PHE A 44 14.86 7.96 -3.67
C PHE A 44 15.34 6.51 -3.54
N PRO A 45 16.58 6.19 -3.92
CA PRO A 45 17.09 4.84 -3.74
C PRO A 45 17.18 4.48 -2.26
N GLY A 46 16.82 3.26 -1.90
CA GLY A 46 16.84 2.76 -0.52
C GLY A 46 15.60 1.97 -0.17
N GLY A 47 15.43 1.60 1.09
CA GLY A 47 14.24 0.88 1.53
C GLY A 47 13.90 1.14 2.99
N GLY A 48 12.69 0.76 3.36
CA GLY A 48 12.21 0.90 4.73
C GLY A 48 10.87 0.24 4.96
N ILE A 49 10.49 0.21 6.23
CA ILE A 49 9.20 -0.30 6.70
C ILE A 49 8.46 0.85 7.38
N THR A 50 7.15 0.92 7.14
CA THR A 50 6.24 1.77 7.90
C THR A 50 5.12 0.93 8.49
N PHE A 51 4.60 1.37 9.62
CA PHE A 51 3.49 0.76 10.32
C PHE A 51 2.33 1.74 10.36
N GLY A 52 1.12 1.21 10.25
CA GLY A 52 -0.08 2.03 10.16
C GLY A 52 -1.33 1.19 10.17
N GLN A 53 -2.39 1.74 9.58
CA GLN A 53 -3.69 1.10 9.51
C GLN A 53 -4.18 1.01 8.06
N ILE A 54 -4.74 -0.14 7.71
CA ILE A 54 -5.48 -0.34 6.47
C ILE A 54 -6.97 -0.18 6.75
N ASN A 55 -7.59 0.76 6.05
CA ASN A 55 -9.03 0.97 6.09
C ASN A 55 -9.68 0.31 4.87
N TYR A 56 -10.75 -0.44 5.08
CA TYR A 56 -11.40 -1.24 4.04
C TYR A 56 -12.88 -1.52 4.41
N ASN A 57 -13.67 -1.95 3.43
CA ASN A 57 -15.09 -2.32 3.63
C ASN A 57 -15.28 -3.84 3.66
N SER A 58 -14.74 -4.53 2.66
CA SER A 58 -14.75 -5.98 2.53
C SER A 58 -13.34 -6.51 2.31
N ILE A 59 -12.98 -7.58 3.03
CA ILE A 59 -11.71 -8.28 2.83
C ILE A 59 -11.64 -8.95 1.45
N GLU A 60 -12.79 -9.39 0.93
CA GLU A 60 -12.90 -10.03 -0.39
C GLU A 60 -12.63 -9.01 -1.50
N GLU A 61 -13.20 -7.81 -1.39
CA GLU A 61 -12.95 -6.72 -2.34
C GLU A 61 -11.49 -6.25 -2.27
N LEU A 62 -10.95 -6.06 -1.06
CA LEU A 62 -9.56 -5.69 -0.85
C LEU A 62 -8.62 -6.72 -1.51
N THR A 63 -8.83 -8.00 -1.23
CA THR A 63 -7.96 -9.08 -1.74
C THR A 63 -8.15 -9.38 -3.24
N SER A 64 -9.26 -8.93 -3.84
CA SER A 64 -9.43 -8.97 -5.29
C SER A 64 -8.59 -7.94 -6.04
N SER A 65 -8.07 -6.93 -5.33
CA SER A 65 -7.38 -5.79 -5.93
C SER A 65 -5.99 -6.17 -6.42
N THR A 66 -5.70 -5.79 -7.66
CA THR A 66 -4.43 -6.12 -8.33
C THR A 66 -3.56 -4.90 -8.60
N LYS A 67 -4.10 -3.69 -8.39
CA LYS A 67 -3.40 -2.43 -8.61
C LYS A 67 -3.27 -1.67 -7.30
N PHE A 68 -2.23 -0.86 -7.20
CA PHE A 68 -2.05 0.04 -6.08
C PHE A 68 -1.41 1.36 -6.51
N SER A 69 -1.64 2.40 -5.70
CA SER A 69 -1.00 3.70 -5.82
C SER A 69 -0.41 4.10 -4.49
N ILE A 70 0.84 4.55 -4.48
CA ILE A 70 1.54 5.05 -3.31
C ILE A 70 1.63 6.56 -3.41
N GLN A 71 1.31 7.26 -2.33
CA GLN A 71 1.61 8.66 -2.15
C GLN A 71 2.47 8.81 -0.88
N GLY A 72 3.74 9.11 -1.08
CA GLY A 72 4.73 9.29 -0.01
C GLY A 72 5.07 10.75 0.18
N THR A 73 5.06 11.19 1.44
CA THR A 73 5.65 12.46 1.89
C THR A 73 6.72 12.16 2.93
N LEU A 74 7.47 13.20 3.35
CA LEU A 74 8.49 13.05 4.38
C LEU A 74 7.95 12.51 5.73
N ILE A 75 6.68 12.73 6.03
CA ILE A 75 6.08 12.41 7.34
C ILE A 75 4.96 11.36 7.29
N ALA A 76 4.37 11.14 6.12
CA ALA A 76 3.22 10.25 5.96
C ALA A 76 3.29 9.48 4.64
N MET A 77 2.76 8.27 4.64
CA MET A 77 2.59 7.43 3.47
C MET A 77 1.16 6.93 3.40
N SER A 78 0.54 7.05 2.23
CA SER A 78 -0.71 6.38 1.92
C SER A 78 -0.54 5.40 0.76
N VAL A 79 -1.24 4.28 0.84
CA VAL A 79 -1.32 3.28 -0.23
C VAL A 79 -2.79 2.97 -0.50
N GLU A 80 -3.22 3.27 -1.71
CA GLU A 80 -4.55 2.95 -2.20
C GLU A 80 -4.49 1.64 -2.97
N PHE A 81 -5.34 0.68 -2.61
CA PHE A 81 -5.55 -0.56 -3.36
C PHE A 81 -6.75 -0.40 -4.28
N LEU A 82 -6.61 -0.80 -5.54
CA LEU A 82 -7.61 -0.59 -6.57
C LEU A 82 -8.00 -1.87 -7.29
N GLN A 83 -9.30 -2.00 -7.52
CA GLN A 83 -9.88 -2.93 -8.48
C GLN A 83 -10.50 -2.12 -9.63
N GLY A 84 -9.84 -2.11 -10.79
CA GLY A 84 -10.18 -1.21 -11.88
C GLY A 84 -9.94 0.26 -11.48
N THR A 85 -11.01 1.05 -11.38
CA THR A 85 -10.98 2.46 -10.94
C THR A 85 -11.52 2.65 -9.51
N THR A 86 -11.89 1.56 -8.83
CA THR A 86 -12.51 1.62 -7.51
C THR A 86 -11.47 1.37 -6.44
N VAL A 87 -11.40 2.24 -5.43
CA VAL A 87 -10.54 2.05 -4.25
C VAL A 87 -11.23 1.08 -3.30
N THR A 88 -10.57 -0.02 -2.99
CA THR A 88 -11.07 -1.10 -2.12
C THR A 88 -10.46 -1.04 -0.72
N GLY A 89 -9.30 -0.40 -0.61
CA GLY A 89 -8.67 -0.12 0.68
C GLY A 89 -7.66 1.01 0.62
N LEU A 90 -7.47 1.64 1.77
CA LEU A 90 -6.54 2.74 1.98
C LEU A 90 -5.70 2.48 3.22
N PHE A 91 -4.42 2.20 3.01
CA PHE A 91 -3.42 2.18 4.07
C PHE A 91 -2.93 3.60 4.35
N VAL A 92 -2.79 3.95 5.63
CA VAL A 92 -2.16 5.18 6.08
C VAL A 92 -1.16 4.83 7.18
N GLY A 93 0.09 5.25 7.01
CA GLY A 93 1.17 5.05 7.97
C GLY A 93 2.15 6.22 7.99
N GLY A 94 3.21 6.07 8.78
CA GLY A 94 4.31 7.03 8.83
C GLY A 94 5.08 7.10 7.51
N GLY A 95 5.71 8.24 7.24
CA GLY A 95 6.58 8.42 6.08
C GLY A 95 7.79 7.49 6.12
N VAL A 96 8.20 6.99 4.95
CA VAL A 96 9.46 6.27 4.77
C VAL A 96 10.37 7.20 4.00
N SER A 97 11.45 7.68 4.62
CA SER A 97 12.31 8.76 4.11
C SER A 97 12.87 8.53 2.69
N THR A 98 12.85 7.30 2.19
CA THR A 98 13.29 6.90 0.85
C THR A 98 12.21 7.01 -0.22
N VAL A 99 10.94 7.22 0.16
CA VAL A 99 9.80 7.26 -0.76
C VAL A 99 9.04 8.56 -0.59
N VAL A 100 9.38 9.51 -1.46
CA VAL A 100 8.68 10.78 -1.61
C VAL A 100 8.18 10.87 -3.04
N GLY A 101 6.91 11.20 -3.21
CA GLY A 101 6.26 11.30 -4.52
C GLY A 101 5.15 10.27 -4.71
N VAL A 102 4.79 10.07 -5.97
CA VAL A 102 3.68 9.20 -6.38
C VAL A 102 4.23 8.05 -7.22
N SER A 103 3.82 6.83 -6.91
CA SER A 103 4.13 5.65 -7.73
C SER A 103 2.89 4.78 -7.88
N GLY A 104 2.80 4.07 -9.00
CA GLY A 104 1.67 3.20 -9.31
C GLY A 104 2.17 1.84 -9.75
N GLY A 105 1.46 0.80 -9.36
CA GLY A 105 1.93 -0.56 -9.57
C GLY A 105 0.84 -1.59 -9.59
N SER A 106 1.29 -2.83 -9.69
CA SER A 106 0.45 -4.02 -9.61
C SER A 106 1.07 -5.08 -8.72
N GLY A 107 0.22 -5.92 -8.17
CA GLY A 107 0.61 -7.01 -7.29
C GLY A 107 -0.54 -7.97 -7.07
N SER A 108 -0.36 -8.85 -6.11
CA SER A 108 -1.34 -9.88 -5.77
C SER A 108 -1.36 -10.13 -4.27
N TRP A 109 -2.54 -10.50 -3.77
CA TRP A 109 -2.74 -10.91 -2.41
C TRP A 109 -2.50 -12.42 -2.23
N SER A 110 -1.98 -12.80 -1.06
CA SER A 110 -1.80 -14.16 -0.59
C SER A 110 -2.10 -14.27 0.91
N ASP A 111 -2.28 -15.50 1.37
CA ASP A 111 -2.39 -15.81 2.80
C ASP A 111 -1.00 -15.82 3.46
N ILE A 112 -0.97 -15.48 4.76
CA ILE A 112 0.22 -15.61 5.63
C ILE A 112 0.35 -17.04 6.14
#